data_AF-A0A849G674-F1
#
_entry.id   AF-A0A849G674-F1
#
_cell.length_a   1.000
_cell.length_b   1.000
_cell.length_c   1.000
_cell.angle_alpha   90.00
_cell.angle_beta   90.00
_cell.angle_gamma   90.00
#
_symmetry.space_group_name_H-M   'P 1'
#
loop_
_entity.id
_entity.type
_entity.pdbx_description
1 polymer ?
#
loop_
_entity_poly.entity_id
_entity_poly.type
_entity_poly.pdbx_seq_one_letter_code
_entity_poly.pdbx_strand_id
1 'polypeptide(L)'
;GKEREKNKEWADSTEKVIGIQQSWKKIGFSKDNESIWKEFREACDSFFDAKKQHFAKVGEVYDERKNKKLKLIQRAAELAEETDWKATSEALISLQKEWKEVGPASQRDENKLWKQFRSHCDSFFNARNRNFKEREKEEKTNLNVKEDIIQKIRDFKSSGNRNETFAELKKFSSDWNEIGHVPFKQKDRIYKEYKEALNQHYKALKLDDAEKRNLAMQQKLDAVRNDPRSMNSEKHHLRKQIERLNNDIKQYENNLGFFNDRSGKNPLMIEVEKKIDRNKKKIGELKEMLKMINSVSS
;
A
#
# COMPACT_ATOMS: atom_id res chain seq x y z
N GLY A 1 -0.60 40.20 -4.45
CA GLY A 1 -0.30 39.06 -5.35
C GLY A 1 -0.20 39.60 -6.75
N LYS A 2 0.96 39.43 -7.40
CA LYS A 2 1.44 40.25 -8.53
C LYS A 2 0.41 40.58 -9.63
N GLU A 3 -0.48 39.64 -9.96
CA GLU A 3 -1.54 39.85 -10.97
C GLU A 3 -2.64 40.82 -10.51
N ARG A 4 -3.04 40.76 -9.24
CA ARG A 4 -4.04 41.70 -8.66
C ARG A 4 -3.49 43.12 -8.58
N GLU A 5 -2.20 43.25 -8.29
CA GLU A 5 -1.51 44.55 -8.30
C GLU A 5 -1.47 45.12 -9.71
N LYS A 6 -1.09 44.33 -10.73
CA LYS A 6 -1.14 44.74 -12.14
C LYS A 6 -2.54 45.11 -12.62
N ASN A 7 -3.57 44.36 -12.23
CA ASN A 7 -4.96 44.71 -12.59
C ASN A 7 -5.37 46.06 -12.00
N LYS A 8 -4.92 46.36 -10.77
CA LYS A 8 -5.16 47.65 -10.13
C LYS A 8 -4.41 48.77 -10.86
N GLU A 9 -3.14 48.57 -11.21
CA GLU A 9 -2.35 49.54 -11.98
C GLU A 9 -3.01 49.89 -13.33
N TRP A 10 -3.56 48.89 -14.04
CA TRP A 10 -4.32 49.13 -15.27
C TRP A 10 -5.61 49.91 -15.03
N ALA A 11 -6.32 49.65 -13.93
CA ALA A 11 -7.53 50.38 -13.55
C ALA A 11 -7.21 51.85 -13.25
N ASP A 12 -6.23 52.10 -12.37
CA ASP A 12 -5.79 53.44 -11.97
C ASP A 12 -5.27 54.23 -13.17
N SER A 13 -4.51 53.58 -14.08
CA SER A 13 -4.02 54.22 -15.31
C SER A 13 -5.15 54.53 -16.28
N THR A 14 -6.16 53.66 -16.38
CA THR A 14 -7.34 53.92 -17.22
C THR A 14 -8.10 55.14 -16.72
N GLU A 15 -8.30 55.26 -15.41
CA GLU A 15 -8.98 56.40 -14.80
C GLU A 15 -8.24 57.71 -15.10
N LYS A 16 -6.91 57.71 -14.98
CA LYS A 16 -6.07 58.87 -15.35
C LYS A 16 -6.23 59.26 -16.82
N VAL A 17 -6.13 58.30 -17.75
CA VAL A 17 -6.27 58.57 -19.20
C VAL A 17 -7.66 59.14 -19.51
N ILE A 18 -8.71 58.58 -18.93
CA ILE A 18 -10.09 59.10 -19.08
C ILE A 18 -10.20 60.52 -18.51
N GLY A 19 -9.60 60.79 -17.35
CA GLY A 19 -9.57 62.12 -16.74
C GLY A 19 -8.86 63.16 -17.60
N ILE A 20 -7.74 62.78 -18.24
CA ILE A 20 -7.02 63.65 -19.18
C ILE A 20 -7.87 63.89 -20.43
N GLN A 21 -8.53 62.86 -20.99
CA GLN A 21 -9.45 63.02 -22.13
C GLN A 21 -10.61 63.97 -21.82
N GLN A 22 -11.19 63.88 -20.61
CA GLN A 22 -12.25 64.77 -20.17
C GLN A 22 -11.75 66.22 -19.96
N SER A 23 -10.54 66.38 -19.44
CA SER A 23 -9.90 67.69 -19.25
C SER A 23 -9.61 68.35 -20.59
N TRP A 24 -9.07 67.59 -21.55
CA TRP A 24 -8.80 68.04 -22.91
C TRP A 24 -10.05 68.65 -23.58
N LYS A 25 -11.21 67.98 -23.46
CA LYS A 25 -12.49 68.46 -24.01
C LYS A 25 -12.97 69.80 -23.45
N LYS A 26 -12.42 70.25 -22.31
CA LYS A 26 -12.75 71.54 -21.68
C LYS A 26 -11.77 72.65 -22.06
N ILE A 27 -10.64 72.32 -22.66
CA ILE A 27 -9.64 73.29 -23.10
C ILE A 27 -10.13 73.93 -24.41
N GLY A 28 -10.07 75.26 -24.48
CA GLY A 28 -10.54 76.03 -25.64
C GLY A 28 -9.67 75.85 -26.90
N PHE A 29 -10.07 76.52 -27.99
CA PHE A 29 -9.44 76.39 -29.30
C PHE A 29 -8.04 77.04 -29.38
N SER A 30 -7.13 76.40 -30.11
CA SER A 30 -5.78 76.88 -30.44
C SER A 30 -5.49 76.72 -31.94
N LYS A 31 -4.50 77.43 -32.47
CA LYS A 31 -4.10 77.38 -33.89
C LYS A 31 -3.59 76.00 -34.33
N ASP A 32 -3.02 75.22 -33.42
CA ASP A 32 -2.43 73.89 -33.67
C ASP A 32 -3.33 72.73 -33.23
N ASN A 33 -4.61 73.00 -32.95
CA ASN A 33 -5.52 72.06 -32.27
C ASN A 33 -5.67 70.70 -32.97
N GLU A 34 -5.65 70.68 -34.30
CA GLU A 34 -5.82 69.44 -35.08
C GLU A 34 -4.62 68.50 -34.97
N SER A 35 -3.39 69.05 -35.01
CA SER A 35 -2.16 68.28 -34.84
C SER A 35 -2.05 67.70 -33.43
N ILE A 36 -2.28 68.55 -32.41
CA ILE A 36 -2.15 68.12 -31.02
C ILE A 36 -3.27 67.12 -30.65
N TRP A 37 -4.48 67.30 -31.19
CA TRP A 37 -5.56 66.34 -31.00
C TRP A 37 -5.24 64.98 -31.62
N LYS A 38 -4.64 64.95 -32.80
CA LYS A 38 -4.21 63.72 -33.46
C LYS A 38 -3.19 62.97 -32.60
N GLU A 39 -2.14 63.65 -32.14
CA GLU A 39 -1.12 63.06 -31.26
C GLU A 39 -1.70 62.54 -29.93
N PHE A 40 -2.58 63.33 -29.31
CA PHE A 40 -3.23 62.94 -28.06
C PHE A 40 -4.14 61.71 -28.25
N ARG A 41 -4.90 61.67 -29.34
CA ARG A 41 -5.76 60.53 -29.67
C ARG A 41 -4.92 59.28 -29.93
N GLU A 42 -3.87 59.38 -30.74
CA GLU A 42 -2.96 58.26 -31.02
C GLU A 42 -2.34 57.69 -29.74
N ALA A 43 -1.95 58.54 -28.79
CA ALA A 43 -1.46 58.10 -27.47
C ALA A 43 -2.54 57.38 -26.65
N CYS A 44 -3.78 57.87 -26.65
CA CYS A 44 -4.90 57.21 -25.98
C CYS A 44 -5.23 55.85 -26.62
N ASP A 45 -5.28 55.79 -27.94
CA ASP A 45 -5.57 54.56 -28.70
C ASP A 45 -4.48 53.51 -28.43
N SER A 46 -3.20 53.92 -28.44
CA SER A 46 -2.08 53.06 -28.07
C SER A 46 -2.21 52.48 -26.64
N PHE A 47 -2.63 53.29 -25.67
CA PHE A 47 -2.88 52.81 -24.30
C PHE A 47 -4.00 51.77 -24.23
N PHE A 48 -5.14 52.03 -24.87
CA PHE A 48 -6.28 51.11 -24.84
C PHE A 48 -6.00 49.81 -25.63
N ASP A 49 -5.23 49.89 -26.72
CA ASP A 49 -4.75 48.72 -27.45
C ASP A 49 -3.79 47.89 -26.60
N ALA A 50 -2.84 48.52 -25.92
CA ALA A 50 -1.93 47.82 -24.99
C ALA A 50 -2.71 47.13 -23.85
N LYS A 51 -3.72 47.81 -23.30
CA LYS A 51 -4.63 47.24 -22.29
C LYS A 51 -5.36 46.02 -22.83
N LYS A 52 -5.98 46.14 -24.00
CA LYS A 52 -6.71 45.05 -24.67
C LYS A 52 -5.80 43.84 -24.88
N GLN A 53 -4.60 44.05 -25.40
CA GLN A 53 -3.61 42.99 -25.62
C GLN A 53 -3.16 42.34 -24.29
N HIS A 54 -2.97 43.13 -23.23
CA HIS A 54 -2.62 42.59 -21.92
C HIS A 54 -3.70 41.65 -21.37
N PHE A 55 -4.96 42.10 -21.33
CA PHE A 55 -6.06 41.28 -20.82
C PHE A 55 -6.37 40.07 -21.70
N ALA A 56 -6.13 40.15 -23.02
CA ALA A 56 -6.22 38.99 -23.91
C ALA A 56 -5.19 37.91 -23.53
N LYS A 57 -3.92 38.28 -23.35
CA LYS A 57 -2.85 37.35 -22.92
C LYS A 57 -3.13 36.75 -21.54
N VAL A 58 -3.66 37.56 -20.61
CA VAL A 58 -4.05 37.07 -19.27
C VAL A 58 -5.21 36.06 -19.38
N GLY A 59 -6.17 36.31 -20.27
CA GLY A 59 -7.26 35.38 -20.59
C GLY A 59 -6.75 34.04 -21.10
N GLU A 60 -5.85 34.05 -22.09
CA GLU A 60 -5.21 32.85 -22.64
C GLU A 60 -4.51 32.03 -21.55
N VAL A 61 -3.73 32.67 -20.68
CA VAL A 61 -3.06 31.99 -19.56
C VAL A 61 -4.07 31.35 -18.59
N TYR A 62 -5.20 32.01 -18.32
CA TYR A 62 -6.24 31.42 -17.47
C TYR A 62 -6.93 30.23 -18.12
N ASP A 63 -7.18 30.28 -19.43
CA ASP A 63 -7.77 29.17 -20.18
C ASP A 63 -6.82 27.97 -20.24
N GLU A 64 -5.52 28.20 -20.45
CA GLU A 64 -4.50 27.15 -20.35
C GLU A 64 -4.48 26.50 -18.96
N ARG A 65 -4.47 27.30 -17.89
CA ARG A 65 -4.49 26.80 -16.51
C ARG A 65 -5.77 26.03 -16.21
N LYS A 66 -6.92 26.53 -16.67
CA LYS A 66 -8.21 25.84 -16.55
C LYS A 66 -8.18 24.48 -17.23
N ASN A 67 -7.67 24.40 -18.45
CA ASN A 67 -7.55 23.14 -19.20
C ASN A 67 -6.61 22.15 -18.50
N LYS A 68 -5.47 22.63 -17.96
CA LYS A 68 -4.58 21.80 -17.14
C LYS A 68 -5.30 21.26 -15.89
N LYS A 69 -6.04 22.11 -15.17
CA LYS A 69 -6.82 21.71 -13.99
C LYS A 69 -7.93 20.72 -14.30
N LEU A 70 -8.62 20.86 -15.43
CA LEU A 70 -9.63 19.90 -15.88
C LEU A 70 -9.03 18.51 -16.11
N LYS A 71 -7.83 18.42 -16.69
CA LYS A 71 -7.10 17.14 -16.83
C LYS A 71 -6.72 16.54 -15.49
N LEU A 72 -6.31 17.36 -14.51
CA LEU A 72 -6.03 16.89 -13.15
C LEU A 72 -7.30 16.37 -12.45
N ILE A 73 -8.44 17.03 -12.65
CA ILE A 73 -9.74 16.58 -12.13
C ILE A 73 -10.10 15.23 -12.72
N GLN A 74 -9.95 15.05 -14.04
CA GLN A 74 -10.24 13.79 -14.70
C GLN A 74 -9.40 12.64 -14.14
N ARG A 75 -8.08 12.85 -14.01
CA ARG A 75 -7.18 11.85 -13.40
C ARG A 75 -7.55 11.55 -11.95
N ALA A 76 -7.91 12.56 -11.17
CA ALA A 76 -8.36 12.35 -9.79
C ALA A 76 -9.68 11.56 -9.73
N ALA A 77 -10.58 11.75 -10.70
CA ALA A 77 -11.83 11.00 -10.80
C ALA A 77 -11.57 9.52 -11.14
N GLU A 78 -10.67 9.23 -12.08
CA GLU A 78 -10.25 7.86 -12.43
C GLU A 78 -9.66 7.12 -11.22
N LEU A 79 -8.96 7.84 -10.34
CA LEU A 79 -8.35 7.29 -9.13
C LEU A 79 -9.29 7.22 -7.91
N ALA A 80 -10.49 7.79 -7.98
CA ALA A 80 -11.34 7.99 -6.81
C ALA A 80 -11.89 6.69 -6.20
N GLU A 81 -12.03 5.65 -7.03
CA GLU A 81 -12.62 4.35 -6.67
C GLU A 81 -11.57 3.22 -6.58
N GLU A 82 -10.30 3.54 -6.85
CA GLU A 82 -9.21 2.57 -6.79
C GLU A 82 -8.97 2.07 -5.37
N THR A 83 -8.63 0.78 -5.25
CA THR A 83 -8.44 0.11 -3.95
C THR A 83 -6.97 -0.21 -3.65
N ASP A 84 -6.04 0.09 -4.56
CA ASP A 84 -4.62 0.16 -4.23
C ASP A 84 -4.36 1.43 -3.40
N TRP A 85 -4.65 1.32 -2.10
CA TRP A 85 -4.59 2.45 -1.19
C TRP A 85 -3.23 3.13 -1.14
N LYS A 86 -2.13 2.42 -1.41
CA LYS A 86 -0.79 2.98 -1.33
C LYS A 86 -0.44 3.72 -2.61
N ALA A 87 -0.48 3.03 -3.76
CA ALA A 87 -0.11 3.63 -5.04
C ALA A 87 -1.03 4.81 -5.38
N THR A 88 -2.34 4.65 -5.15
CA THR A 88 -3.31 5.71 -5.42
C THR A 88 -3.16 6.92 -4.48
N SER A 89 -2.80 6.71 -3.21
CA SER A 89 -2.49 7.84 -2.31
C SER A 89 -1.31 8.66 -2.83
N GLU A 90 -0.23 7.99 -3.26
CA GLU A 90 0.96 8.64 -3.80
C GLU A 90 0.62 9.41 -5.10
N ALA A 91 -0.18 8.82 -5.98
CA ALA A 91 -0.66 9.45 -7.21
C ALA A 91 -1.52 10.70 -6.93
N LEU A 92 -2.52 10.61 -6.05
CA LEU A 92 -3.36 11.75 -5.69
C LEU A 92 -2.58 12.89 -5.01
N ILE A 93 -1.57 12.56 -4.18
CA ILE A 93 -0.67 13.56 -3.60
C ILE A 93 0.15 14.25 -4.69
N SER A 94 0.61 13.52 -5.71
CA SER A 94 1.27 14.13 -6.88
C SER A 94 0.35 15.10 -7.60
N LEU A 95 -0.90 14.69 -7.88
CA LEU A 95 -1.88 15.58 -8.53
C LEU A 95 -2.16 16.84 -7.70
N GLN A 96 -2.18 16.75 -6.37
CA GLN A 96 -2.31 17.92 -5.50
C GLN A 96 -1.12 18.87 -5.57
N LYS A 97 0.10 18.36 -5.80
CA LYS A 97 1.29 19.19 -6.05
C LYS A 97 1.20 19.85 -7.42
N GLU A 98 0.92 19.08 -8.47
CA GLU A 98 0.71 19.59 -9.82
C GLU A 98 -0.38 20.68 -9.86
N TRP A 99 -1.47 20.50 -9.12
CA TRP A 99 -2.53 21.52 -8.98
C TRP A 99 -2.00 22.87 -8.48
N LYS A 100 -1.12 22.85 -7.47
CA LYS A 100 -0.52 24.06 -6.89
C LYS A 100 0.45 24.71 -7.89
N GLU A 101 1.20 23.90 -8.63
CA GLU A 101 2.17 24.37 -9.63
C GLU A 101 1.51 25.05 -10.83
N VAL A 102 0.32 24.59 -11.25
CA VAL A 102 -0.44 25.24 -12.34
C VAL A 102 -0.80 26.70 -12.00
N GLY A 103 -1.01 27.01 -10.72
CA GLY A 103 -1.45 28.32 -10.27
C GLY A 103 -2.96 28.56 -10.51
N PRO A 104 -3.48 29.75 -10.15
CA PRO A 104 -4.92 30.03 -10.22
C PRO A 104 -5.40 30.26 -11.66
N ALA A 105 -6.58 29.72 -11.97
CA ALA A 105 -7.38 30.10 -13.13
C ALA A 105 -8.15 31.41 -12.84
N SER A 106 -9.09 31.77 -13.73
CA SER A 106 -9.98 32.90 -13.50
C SER A 106 -10.72 32.77 -12.15
N GLN A 107 -11.01 33.89 -11.49
CA GLN A 107 -11.69 33.88 -10.20
C GLN A 107 -13.08 33.21 -10.26
N ARG A 108 -13.72 33.24 -11.43
CA ARG A 108 -15.00 32.57 -11.70
C ARG A 108 -14.87 31.05 -11.70
N ASP A 109 -13.81 30.52 -12.30
CA ASP A 109 -13.64 29.08 -12.49
C ASP A 109 -12.91 28.41 -11.32
N GLU A 110 -11.96 29.10 -10.67
CA GLU A 110 -11.06 28.53 -9.67
C GLU A 110 -11.80 27.78 -8.55
N ASN A 111 -12.83 28.40 -7.97
CA ASN A 111 -13.59 27.79 -6.89
C ASN A 111 -14.34 26.53 -7.33
N LYS A 112 -14.87 26.52 -8.56
CA LYS A 112 -15.60 25.36 -9.10
C LYS A 112 -14.63 24.21 -9.37
N LEU A 113 -13.51 24.50 -10.02
CA LEU A 113 -12.47 23.54 -10.33
C LEU A 113 -11.91 22.92 -9.04
N TRP A 114 -11.59 23.76 -8.05
CA TRP A 114 -11.05 23.29 -6.77
C TRP A 114 -12.03 22.38 -6.02
N LYS A 115 -13.32 22.75 -5.96
CA LYS A 115 -14.35 21.92 -5.32
C LYS A 115 -14.45 20.53 -5.98
N GLN A 116 -14.44 20.47 -7.30
CA GLN A 116 -14.50 19.19 -8.04
C GLN A 116 -13.27 18.34 -7.76
N PHE A 117 -12.07 18.90 -7.97
CA PHE A 117 -10.81 18.19 -7.71
C PHE A 117 -10.74 17.64 -6.29
N ARG A 118 -11.04 18.48 -5.31
CA ARG A 118 -11.04 18.11 -3.91
C ARG A 118 -12.05 17.01 -3.59
N SER A 119 -13.26 17.07 -4.18
CA SER A 119 -14.28 16.05 -3.93
C SER A 119 -13.84 14.64 -4.33
N HIS A 120 -13.11 14.48 -5.45
CA HIS A 120 -12.56 13.20 -5.86
C HIS A 120 -11.46 12.71 -4.90
N CYS A 121 -10.55 13.60 -4.49
CA CYS A 121 -9.54 13.26 -3.49
C CYS A 121 -10.18 12.85 -2.15
N ASP A 122 -11.15 13.63 -1.67
CA ASP A 122 -11.82 13.38 -0.39
C ASP A 122 -12.60 12.06 -0.44
N SER A 123 -13.24 11.72 -1.57
CA SER A 123 -13.90 10.43 -1.77
C SER A 123 -12.95 9.25 -1.51
N PHE A 124 -11.80 9.24 -2.19
CA PHE A 124 -10.78 8.19 -2.02
C PHE A 124 -10.26 8.11 -0.58
N PHE A 125 -9.86 9.25 0.02
CA PHE A 125 -9.29 9.23 1.37
C PHE A 125 -10.31 8.85 2.44
N ASN A 126 -11.59 9.19 2.25
CA ASN A 126 -12.68 8.74 3.11
C ASN A 126 -12.92 7.24 2.99
N ALA A 127 -12.95 6.70 1.77
CA ALA A 127 -13.08 5.26 1.53
C ALA A 127 -11.92 4.48 2.15
N ARG A 128 -10.68 4.95 1.92
CA ARG A 128 -9.46 4.41 2.53
C ARG A 128 -9.57 4.38 4.05
N ASN A 129 -9.87 5.52 4.68
CA ASN A 129 -9.99 5.61 6.13
C ASN A 129 -11.08 4.70 6.69
N ARG A 130 -12.22 4.57 6.00
CA ARG A 130 -13.28 3.65 6.40
C ARG A 130 -12.79 2.20 6.41
N ASN A 131 -12.19 1.76 5.31
CA ASN A 131 -11.63 0.40 5.21
C ASN A 131 -10.59 0.11 6.31
N PHE A 132 -9.68 1.05 6.60
CA PHE A 132 -8.70 0.86 7.69
C PHE A 132 -9.36 0.79 9.07
N LYS A 133 -10.38 1.63 9.34
CA LYS A 133 -11.12 1.57 10.61
C LYS A 133 -11.93 0.28 10.76
N GLU A 134 -12.55 -0.19 9.69
CA GLU A 134 -13.30 -1.45 9.67
C GLU A 134 -12.36 -2.63 9.95
N ARG A 135 -11.21 -2.68 9.26
CA ARG A 135 -10.17 -3.69 9.53
C ARG A 135 -9.66 -3.64 10.97
N GLU A 136 -9.40 -2.46 11.51
CA GLU A 136 -8.95 -2.33 12.91
C GLU A 136 -10.01 -2.85 13.90
N LYS A 137 -11.30 -2.60 13.61
CA LYS A 137 -12.41 -3.12 14.43
C LYS A 137 -12.53 -4.64 14.32
N GLU A 138 -12.40 -5.19 13.11
CA GLU A 138 -12.37 -6.63 12.87
C GLU A 138 -11.21 -7.29 13.61
N GLU A 139 -10.00 -6.74 13.50
CA GLU A 139 -8.81 -7.23 14.19
C GLU A 139 -8.97 -7.23 15.72
N LYS A 140 -9.56 -6.17 16.29
CA LYS A 140 -9.90 -6.14 17.73
C LYS A 140 -10.92 -7.19 18.12
N THR A 141 -11.91 -7.45 17.26
CA THR A 141 -12.90 -8.52 17.50
C THR A 141 -12.22 -9.88 17.47
N ASN A 142 -11.40 -10.13 16.45
CA ASN A 142 -10.61 -11.35 16.31
C ASN A 142 -9.66 -11.57 17.50
N LEU A 143 -9.07 -10.50 18.04
CA LEU A 143 -8.24 -10.55 19.24
C LEU A 143 -9.03 -11.12 20.42
N ASN A 144 -10.21 -10.58 20.71
CA ASN A 144 -11.05 -11.06 21.80
C ASN A 144 -11.45 -12.54 21.61
N VAL A 145 -11.85 -12.93 20.39
CA VAL A 145 -12.22 -14.32 20.10
C VAL A 145 -11.02 -15.26 20.27
N LYS A 146 -9.81 -14.83 19.86
CA LYS A 146 -8.59 -15.62 20.08
C LYS A 146 -8.22 -15.73 21.55
N GLU A 147 -8.38 -14.67 22.33
CA GLU A 147 -8.21 -14.71 23.80
C GLU A 147 -9.21 -15.69 24.44
N ASP A 148 -10.47 -15.71 24.01
CA ASP A 148 -11.48 -16.67 24.47
C ASP A 148 -11.11 -18.11 24.12
N ILE A 149 -10.59 -18.37 22.91
CA ILE A 149 -10.10 -19.72 22.56
C ILE A 149 -8.94 -20.13 23.46
N ILE A 150 -7.98 -19.25 23.72
CA ILE A 150 -6.86 -19.52 24.62
C ILE A 150 -7.39 -19.90 26.01
N GLN A 151 -8.37 -19.16 26.51
CA GLN A 151 -8.98 -19.44 27.80
C GLN A 151 -9.72 -20.79 27.80
N LYS A 152 -10.51 -21.09 26.76
CA LYS A 152 -11.16 -22.40 26.58
C LYS A 152 -10.16 -23.54 26.54
N ILE A 153 -9.01 -23.36 25.88
CA ILE A 153 -7.94 -24.36 25.88
C ILE A 153 -7.36 -24.50 27.29
N ARG A 154 -7.09 -23.41 28.02
CA ARG A 154 -6.56 -23.49 29.39
C ARG A 154 -7.50 -24.23 30.34
N ASP A 155 -8.80 -23.99 30.21
CA ASP A 155 -9.83 -24.59 31.07
C ASP A 155 -10.27 -25.99 30.62
N PHE A 156 -9.83 -26.42 29.43
CA PHE A 156 -10.16 -27.72 28.86
C PHE A 156 -9.66 -28.86 29.77
N LYS A 157 -10.53 -29.84 30.01
CA LYS A 157 -10.21 -31.04 30.77
C LYS A 157 -10.34 -32.25 29.84
N SER A 158 -9.31 -33.10 29.83
CA SER A 158 -9.31 -34.33 29.02
C SER A 158 -10.50 -35.23 29.37
N SER A 159 -11.12 -35.81 28.34
CA SER A 159 -12.22 -36.78 28.48
C SER A 159 -11.78 -38.13 29.07
N GLY A 160 -10.48 -38.31 29.37
CA GLY A 160 -9.88 -39.57 29.78
C GLY A 160 -9.56 -40.50 28.59
N ASN A 161 -10.18 -40.26 27.42
CA ASN A 161 -9.82 -40.92 26.17
C ASN A 161 -8.81 -40.05 25.40
N ARG A 162 -7.62 -40.62 25.15
CA ARG A 162 -6.54 -39.94 24.43
C ARG A 162 -6.95 -39.48 23.03
N ASN A 163 -7.68 -40.31 22.28
CA ASN A 163 -8.04 -40.02 20.89
C ASN A 163 -9.08 -38.91 20.80
N GLU A 164 -10.07 -38.92 21.68
CA GLU A 164 -11.07 -37.85 21.79
C GLU A 164 -10.42 -36.53 22.23
N THR A 165 -9.58 -36.58 23.26
CA THR A 165 -8.84 -35.40 23.74
C THR A 165 -8.00 -34.80 22.62
N PHE A 166 -7.33 -35.62 21.82
CA PHE A 166 -6.55 -35.16 20.66
C PHE A 166 -7.43 -34.54 19.56
N ALA A 167 -8.61 -35.11 19.29
CA ALA A 167 -9.56 -34.57 18.32
C ALA A 167 -10.12 -33.20 18.76
N GLU A 168 -10.43 -33.04 20.05
CA GLU A 168 -10.88 -31.76 20.64
C GLU A 168 -9.79 -30.69 20.58
N LEU A 169 -8.54 -31.03 20.90
CA LEU A 169 -7.41 -30.11 20.74
C LEU A 169 -7.20 -29.69 19.28
N LYS A 170 -7.40 -30.60 18.32
CA LYS A 170 -7.38 -30.27 16.89
C LYS A 170 -8.51 -29.31 16.50
N LYS A 171 -9.70 -29.46 17.10
CA LYS A 171 -10.82 -28.54 16.86
C LYS A 171 -10.48 -27.13 17.29
N PHE A 172 -9.87 -26.93 18.47
CA PHE A 172 -9.40 -25.61 18.89
C PHE A 172 -8.40 -25.00 17.89
N SER A 173 -7.54 -25.83 17.30
CA SER A 173 -6.62 -25.38 16.24
C SER A 173 -7.34 -25.03 14.93
N SER A 174 -8.43 -25.70 14.57
CA SER A 174 -9.29 -25.29 13.45
C SER A 174 -9.95 -23.95 13.73
N ASP A 175 -10.63 -23.84 14.87
CA ASP A 175 -11.36 -22.64 15.29
C ASP A 175 -10.41 -21.42 15.35
N TRP A 176 -9.20 -21.61 15.89
CA TRP A 176 -8.16 -20.58 15.93
C TRP A 176 -7.76 -20.06 14.55
N ASN A 177 -7.62 -20.98 13.60
CA ASN A 177 -7.16 -20.69 12.24
C ASN A 177 -8.25 -20.04 11.40
N GLU A 178 -9.52 -20.35 11.64
CA GLU A 178 -10.65 -19.72 10.97
C GLU A 178 -10.79 -18.24 11.35
N ILE A 179 -10.28 -17.85 12.52
CA ILE A 179 -10.24 -16.46 12.93
C ILE A 179 -9.12 -15.72 12.18
N GLY A 180 -9.49 -14.58 11.60
CA GLY A 180 -8.59 -13.70 10.86
C GLY A 180 -7.46 -13.08 11.69
N HIS A 181 -6.95 -11.95 11.20
CA HIS A 181 -5.84 -11.26 11.83
C HIS A 181 -6.23 -10.59 13.14
N VAL A 182 -5.24 -10.42 14.01
CA VAL A 182 -5.31 -9.60 15.22
C VAL A 182 -4.42 -8.38 15.02
N PRO A 183 -4.55 -7.33 15.85
CA PRO A 183 -3.74 -6.14 15.64
C PRO A 183 -2.26 -6.48 15.81
N PHE A 184 -1.43 -5.89 14.94
CA PHE A 184 -0.04 -6.29 14.74
C PHE A 184 0.77 -6.36 16.05
N LYS A 185 0.53 -5.42 16.98
CA LYS A 185 1.24 -5.36 18.27
C LYS A 185 0.94 -6.54 19.20
N GLN A 186 -0.21 -7.19 19.04
CA GLN A 186 -0.66 -8.30 19.89
C GLN A 186 -0.40 -9.67 19.25
N LYS A 187 -0.14 -9.72 17.93
CA LYS A 187 0.05 -10.95 17.15
C LYS A 187 0.99 -11.95 17.83
N ASP A 188 2.20 -11.52 18.18
CA ASP A 188 3.23 -12.42 18.71
C ASP A 188 2.90 -12.91 20.12
N ARG A 189 2.38 -12.03 20.98
CA ARG A 189 1.94 -12.37 22.34
C ARG A 189 0.86 -13.45 22.30
N ILE A 190 -0.20 -13.19 21.53
CA ILE A 190 -1.39 -14.05 21.44
C ILE A 190 -1.04 -15.41 20.85
N TYR A 191 -0.20 -15.44 19.81
CA TYR A 191 0.26 -16.70 19.24
C TYR A 191 1.12 -17.53 20.21
N LYS A 192 1.99 -16.87 20.99
CA LYS A 192 2.79 -17.53 22.03
C LYS A 192 1.90 -18.16 23.10
N GLU A 193 0.94 -17.40 23.64
CA GLU A 193 0.01 -17.88 24.67
C GLU A 193 -0.84 -19.06 24.18
N TYR A 194 -1.33 -19.00 22.94
CA TYR A 194 -2.04 -20.10 22.29
C TYR A 194 -1.19 -21.37 22.20
N LYS A 195 0.06 -21.25 21.74
CA LYS A 195 0.99 -22.39 21.69
C LYS A 195 1.26 -22.98 23.06
N GLU A 196 1.48 -22.14 24.06
CA GLU A 196 1.74 -22.58 25.43
C GLU A 196 0.54 -23.34 25.99
N ALA A 197 -0.69 -22.82 25.80
CA ALA A 197 -1.92 -23.48 26.23
C ALA A 197 -2.11 -24.87 25.58
N LEU A 198 -1.93 -24.98 24.26
CA LEU A 198 -2.01 -26.28 23.58
C LEU A 198 -0.92 -27.24 24.02
N ASN A 199 0.32 -26.77 24.14
CA ASN A 199 1.46 -27.61 24.49
C ASN A 199 1.35 -28.18 25.91
N GLN A 200 0.66 -27.50 26.83
CA GLN A 200 0.37 -28.05 28.17
C GLN A 200 -0.46 -29.33 28.06
N HIS A 201 -1.49 -29.37 27.21
CA HIS A 201 -2.33 -30.55 27.01
C HIS A 201 -1.62 -31.65 26.21
N TYR A 202 -0.89 -31.29 25.15
CA TYR A 202 -0.16 -32.28 24.36
C TYR A 202 0.93 -33.02 25.15
N LYS A 203 1.53 -32.38 26.16
CA LYS A 203 2.47 -33.05 27.08
C LYS A 203 1.82 -34.20 27.86
N ALA A 204 0.55 -34.05 28.24
CA ALA A 204 -0.18 -35.08 28.97
C ALA A 204 -0.55 -36.30 28.12
N LEU A 205 -0.64 -36.14 26.79
CA LEU A 205 -1.07 -37.20 25.86
C LEU A 205 0.00 -38.25 25.53
N LYS A 206 1.23 -38.08 26.02
CA LYS A 206 2.38 -38.98 25.75
C LYS A 206 2.53 -39.32 24.26
N LEU A 207 2.49 -38.28 23.42
CA LEU A 207 2.60 -38.42 21.97
C LEU A 207 3.90 -39.15 21.57
N ASP A 208 3.80 -40.00 20.55
CA ASP A 208 4.95 -40.62 19.93
C ASP A 208 5.75 -39.62 19.06
N ASP A 209 6.90 -40.04 18.55
CA ASP A 209 7.77 -39.16 17.78
C ASP A 209 7.23 -38.80 16.40
N ALA A 210 6.31 -39.58 15.83
CA ALA A 210 5.64 -39.23 14.59
C ALA A 210 4.55 -38.17 14.85
N GLU A 211 3.75 -38.33 15.90
CA GLU A 211 2.73 -37.39 16.31
C GLU A 211 3.31 -36.04 16.71
N LYS A 212 4.41 -36.03 17.49
CA LYS A 212 5.13 -34.78 17.83
C LYS A 212 5.61 -34.04 16.59
N ARG A 213 6.16 -34.77 15.60
CA ARG A 213 6.62 -34.18 14.34
C ARG A 213 5.46 -33.60 13.54
N ASN A 214 4.36 -34.35 13.41
CA ASN A 214 3.16 -33.89 12.71
C ASN A 214 2.54 -32.66 13.39
N LEU A 215 2.49 -32.64 14.71
CA LEU A 215 2.01 -31.49 15.47
C LEU A 215 2.89 -30.25 15.26
N ALA A 216 4.21 -30.40 15.38
CA ALA A 216 5.15 -29.30 15.16
C ALA A 216 5.05 -28.74 13.73
N MET A 217 4.80 -29.61 12.76
CA MET A 217 4.55 -29.25 11.37
C MET A 217 3.23 -28.49 11.21
N GLN A 218 2.14 -28.99 11.79
CA GLN A 218 0.84 -28.33 11.77
C GLN A 218 0.91 -26.94 12.42
N GLN A 219 1.55 -26.81 13.59
CA GLN A 219 1.75 -25.52 14.26
C GLN A 219 2.55 -24.51 13.40
N LYS A 220 3.51 -24.97 12.60
CA LYS A 220 4.23 -24.11 11.66
C LYS A 220 3.33 -23.63 10.53
N LEU A 221 2.48 -24.51 10.00
CA LEU A 221 1.48 -24.15 8.99
C LEU A 221 0.52 -23.11 9.54
N ASP A 222 -0.04 -23.34 10.73
CA ASP A 222 -0.95 -22.43 11.42
C ASP A 222 -0.34 -21.04 11.64
N ALA A 223 0.99 -20.97 11.87
CA ALA A 223 1.71 -19.71 12.04
C ALA A 223 1.63 -18.78 10.82
N VAL A 224 1.63 -19.38 9.62
CA VAL A 224 1.73 -18.68 8.33
C VAL A 224 0.41 -18.72 7.56
N ARG A 225 -0.56 -19.52 8.00
CA ARG A 225 -1.81 -19.82 7.28
C ARG A 225 -2.59 -18.58 6.90
N ASN A 226 -2.72 -17.63 7.83
CA ASN A 226 -3.59 -16.49 7.63
C ASN A 226 -2.90 -15.31 6.94
N ASP A 227 -1.60 -15.40 6.62
CA ASP A 227 -0.87 -14.33 5.93
C ASP A 227 -0.29 -14.85 4.59
N PRO A 228 -0.90 -14.49 3.44
CA PRO A 228 -0.45 -14.91 2.12
C PRO A 228 1.01 -14.56 1.82
N ARG A 229 1.52 -13.44 2.34
CA ARG A 229 2.93 -13.04 2.15
C ARG A 229 3.85 -13.95 2.94
N SER A 230 3.53 -14.19 4.21
CA SER A 230 4.30 -15.13 5.05
C SER A 230 4.26 -16.54 4.47
N MET A 231 3.09 -16.98 3.98
CA MET A 231 2.93 -18.28 3.34
C MET A 231 3.79 -18.42 2.07
N ASN A 232 3.80 -17.42 1.20
CA ASN A 232 4.64 -17.42 0.00
C ASN A 232 6.13 -17.36 0.33
N SER A 233 6.51 -16.59 1.36
CA SER A 233 7.88 -16.55 1.86
C SER A 233 8.32 -17.92 2.38
N GLU A 234 7.46 -18.60 3.14
CA GLU A 234 7.72 -19.96 3.63
C GLU A 234 7.84 -20.96 2.48
N LYS A 235 6.96 -20.92 1.48
CA LYS A 235 7.09 -21.75 0.26
C LYS A 235 8.45 -21.55 -0.42
N HIS A 236 8.89 -20.30 -0.55
CA HIS A 236 10.20 -19.99 -1.14
C HIS A 236 11.35 -20.52 -0.26
N HIS A 237 11.25 -20.35 1.05
CA HIS A 237 12.24 -20.83 2.01
C HIS A 237 12.39 -22.35 1.95
N LEU A 238 11.29 -23.10 1.98
CA LEU A 238 11.27 -24.56 1.87
C LEU A 238 11.89 -25.04 0.56
N ARG A 239 11.55 -24.40 -0.57
CA ARG A 239 12.13 -24.72 -1.88
C ARG A 239 13.66 -24.53 -1.88
N LYS A 240 14.15 -23.42 -1.33
CA LYS A 240 15.59 -23.17 -1.20
C LYS A 240 16.29 -24.18 -0.29
N GLN A 241 15.67 -24.60 0.81
CA GLN A 241 16.24 -25.65 1.66
C GLN A 241 16.34 -26.99 0.92
N ILE A 242 15.30 -27.37 0.18
CA ILE A 242 15.30 -28.60 -0.63
C ILE A 242 16.42 -28.54 -1.67
N GLU A 243 16.58 -27.41 -2.36
CA GLU A 243 17.65 -27.21 -3.34
C GLU A 243 19.04 -27.36 -2.73
N ARG A 244 19.29 -26.72 -1.57
CA ARG A 244 20.56 -26.85 -0.85
C ARG A 244 20.86 -28.30 -0.48
N LEU A 245 19.90 -29.01 0.13
CA LEU A 245 20.08 -30.41 0.53
C LEU A 245 20.31 -31.33 -0.67
N ASN A 246 19.67 -31.06 -1.82
CA ASN A 246 19.93 -31.79 -3.05
C ASN A 246 21.37 -31.56 -3.56
N ASN A 247 21.88 -30.33 -3.46
CA ASN A 247 23.25 -30.02 -3.85
C ASN A 247 24.27 -30.68 -2.89
N ASP A 248 23.98 -30.69 -1.59
CA ASP A 248 24.81 -31.41 -0.60
C ASP A 248 24.84 -32.91 -0.90
N ILE A 249 23.69 -33.52 -1.22
CA ILE A 249 23.62 -34.93 -1.64
C ILE A 249 24.47 -35.17 -2.88
N LYS A 250 24.36 -34.35 -3.92
CA LYS A 250 25.21 -34.49 -5.11
C LYS A 250 26.70 -34.40 -4.79
N GLN A 251 27.09 -33.49 -3.90
CA GLN A 251 28.48 -33.38 -3.47
C GLN A 251 28.93 -34.63 -2.70
N TYR A 252 28.09 -35.15 -1.80
CA TYR A 252 28.37 -36.38 -1.06
C TYR A 252 28.42 -37.61 -1.97
N GLU A 253 27.54 -37.72 -2.97
CA GLU A 253 27.55 -38.78 -3.98
C GLU A 253 28.80 -38.72 -4.85
N ASN A 254 29.23 -37.51 -5.26
CA ASN A 254 30.49 -37.32 -5.95
C ASN A 254 31.68 -37.74 -5.07
N ASN A 255 31.67 -37.33 -3.80
CA ASN A 255 32.70 -37.69 -2.82
C ASN A 255 32.79 -39.22 -2.61
N LEU A 256 31.65 -39.92 -2.59
CA LEU A 256 31.59 -41.39 -2.53
C LEU A 256 32.26 -42.06 -3.73
N GLY A 257 32.15 -41.46 -4.92
CA GLY A 257 32.79 -41.95 -6.14
C GLY A 257 34.32 -41.97 -6.10
N PHE A 258 34.96 -41.25 -5.16
CA PHE A 258 36.42 -41.24 -4.99
C PHE A 258 36.94 -42.31 -4.01
N PHE A 259 36.06 -43.05 -3.32
CA PHE A 259 36.49 -44.14 -2.44
C PHE A 259 36.76 -45.42 -3.26
N ASN A 260 38.01 -45.87 -3.29
CA ASN A 260 38.43 -47.08 -3.98
C ASN A 260 38.01 -48.40 -3.28
N ASP A 261 37.54 -48.31 -2.03
CA ASP A 261 37.18 -49.47 -1.22
C ASP A 261 35.69 -49.83 -1.39
N ARG A 262 35.41 -50.96 -2.03
CA ARG A 262 34.06 -51.50 -2.22
C ARG A 262 33.57 -52.37 -1.06
N SER A 263 34.39 -52.55 -0.01
CA SER A 263 34.06 -53.43 1.12
C SER A 263 32.96 -52.88 2.04
N GLY A 264 32.61 -51.60 1.89
CA GLY A 264 31.57 -50.93 2.69
C GLY A 264 31.95 -50.74 4.17
N LYS A 265 33.19 -51.05 4.56
CA LYS A 265 33.67 -51.00 5.95
C LYS A 265 34.43 -49.72 6.29
N ASN A 266 34.71 -48.87 5.31
CA ASN A 266 35.41 -47.60 5.54
C ASN A 266 34.52 -46.67 6.39
N PRO A 267 34.96 -46.25 7.60
CA PRO A 267 34.16 -45.43 8.50
C PRO A 267 33.71 -44.08 7.88
N LEU A 268 34.54 -43.48 7.03
CA LEU A 268 34.22 -42.21 6.37
C LEU A 268 33.14 -42.40 5.30
N MET A 269 33.19 -43.50 4.55
CA MET A 269 32.18 -43.85 3.55
C MET A 269 30.81 -44.04 4.22
N ILE A 270 30.76 -44.82 5.31
CA ILE A 270 29.55 -45.03 6.12
C ILE A 270 29.00 -43.70 6.66
N GLU A 271 29.86 -42.77 7.07
CA GLU A 271 29.43 -41.45 7.55
C GLU A 271 28.80 -40.61 6.43
N VAL A 272 29.40 -40.61 5.24
CA VAL A 272 28.88 -39.90 4.07
C VAL A 272 27.54 -40.48 3.62
N GLU A 273 27.40 -41.81 3.57
CA GLU A 273 26.12 -42.49 3.30
C GLU A 273 25.05 -42.09 4.32
N LYS A 274 25.38 -42.10 5.62
CA LYS A 274 24.48 -41.63 6.68
C LYS A 274 24.06 -40.17 6.49
N LYS A 275 24.95 -39.29 6.00
CA LYS A 275 24.63 -37.89 5.71
C LYS A 275 23.66 -37.77 4.53
N ILE A 276 23.87 -38.55 3.46
CA ILE A 276 22.97 -38.62 2.31
C ILE A 276 21.57 -39.06 2.76
N ASP A 277 21.47 -40.13 3.55
CA ASP A 277 20.18 -40.64 4.03
C ASP A 277 19.45 -39.64 4.92
N ARG A 278 20.17 -38.96 5.83
CA ARG A 278 19.61 -37.87 6.63
C ARG A 278 19.08 -36.74 5.76
N ASN A 279 19.83 -36.32 4.74
CA ASN A 279 19.41 -35.27 3.83
C ASN A 279 18.20 -35.69 2.98
N LYS A 280 18.17 -36.93 2.48
CA LYS A 280 17.02 -37.49 1.75
C LYS A 280 15.76 -37.52 2.61
N LYS A 281 15.88 -37.99 3.86
CA LYS A 281 14.78 -37.98 4.83
C LYS A 281 14.28 -36.54 5.08
N LYS A 282 15.21 -35.59 5.24
CA LYS A 282 14.85 -34.19 5.48
C LYS A 282 14.15 -33.54 4.28
N ILE A 283 14.60 -33.82 3.06
CA ILE A 283 13.92 -33.39 1.83
C ILE A 283 12.49 -33.92 1.78
N GLY A 284 12.27 -35.19 2.16
CA GLY A 284 10.93 -35.77 2.27
C GLY A 284 10.02 -34.95 3.20
N GLU A 285 10.49 -34.63 4.41
CA GLU A 285 9.73 -33.81 5.37
C GLU A 285 9.41 -32.41 4.83
N LEU A 286 10.37 -31.75 4.16
CA LEU A 286 10.17 -30.41 3.58
C LEU A 286 9.19 -30.44 2.41
N LYS A 287 9.22 -31.50 1.59
CA LYS A 287 8.27 -31.70 0.48
C LYS A 287 6.85 -31.91 0.99
N GLU A 288 6.66 -32.71 2.02
CA GLU A 288 5.36 -32.87 2.67
C GLU A 288 4.85 -31.53 3.24
N MET A 289 5.74 -30.71 3.82
CA MET A 289 5.36 -29.38 4.30
C MET A 289 4.89 -28.50 3.17
N LEU A 290 5.64 -28.47 2.07
CA LEU A 290 5.29 -27.71 0.89
C LEU A 290 3.96 -28.16 0.29
N LYS A 291 3.70 -29.48 0.26
CA LYS A 291 2.43 -30.06 -0.20
C LYS A 291 1.25 -29.59 0.68
N MET A 292 1.40 -29.63 2.00
CA MET A 292 0.37 -29.15 2.92
C MET A 292 0.09 -27.65 2.75
N ILE A 293 1.12 -26.81 2.67
CA ILE A 293 0.92 -25.37 2.42
C ILE A 293 0.14 -25.16 1.12
N ASN A 294 0.48 -25.88 0.06
CA ASN A 294 -0.23 -25.75 -1.22
C ASN A 294 -1.69 -26.18 -1.13
N SER A 295 -2.00 -27.26 -0.40
CA SER A 295 -3.39 -27.72 -0.22
C SER A 295 -4.28 -26.77 0.59
N VAL A 296 -3.68 -25.96 1.46
CA VAL A 296 -4.39 -24.94 2.26
C VAL A 296 -4.51 -23.61 1.50
N SER A 297 -3.75 -23.44 0.41
CA SER A 297 -3.77 -22.23 -0.44
C SER A 297 -4.75 -22.31 -1.61
N SER A 298 -5.36 -23.47 -1.85
CA SER A 298 -6.35 -23.74 -2.92
C SER A 298 -7.76 -23.63 -2.37
#